data_AF-A0A959NPN9-F1
#
_entry.id   AF-A0A959NPN9-F1
#
_cell.length_a   1.000
_cell.length_b   1.000
_cell.length_c   1.000
_cell.angle_alpha   90.00
_cell.angle_beta   90.00
_cell.angle_gamma   90.00
#
_symmetry.space_group_name_H-M   'P 1'
#
loop_
_entity.id
_entity.type
_entity.pdbx_description
1 polymer ?
#
loop_
_entity_poly.entity_id
_entity_poly.type
_entity_poly.pdbx_seq_one_letter_code
_entity_poly.pdbx_strand_id
1 'polypeptide(L)'
;EDETVSVIIAAINDNVFSQEFYEEILTIAKQAETENVKIYVAGRPIVEGTMALLGPADMKKMVPIVLLVIIAVLYLTLRNVQSTILTLLVV
;
A
#
# COMPACT_ATOMS: atom_id res chain seq x y z
N GLU A 1 15.91 -33.73 5.23
CA GLU A 1 15.50 -32.31 5.14
C GLU A 1 16.70 -31.48 5.56
N ASP A 2 17.07 -30.46 4.79
CA ASP A 2 18.17 -29.57 5.18
C ASP A 2 17.68 -28.73 6.36
N GLU A 3 18.29 -28.91 7.54
CA GLU A 3 17.99 -28.24 8.82
C GLU A 3 18.35 -26.73 8.80
N THR A 4 18.27 -26.08 7.63
CA THR A 4 18.72 -24.71 7.38
C THR A 4 17.62 -23.67 7.57
N VAL A 5 16.36 -24.10 7.73
CA VAL A 5 15.20 -23.22 7.88
C VAL A 5 14.37 -23.63 9.10
N SER A 6 14.01 -22.64 9.91
CA SER A 6 13.09 -22.80 11.03
C SER A 6 11.96 -21.77 10.93
N VAL A 7 10.75 -22.18 11.32
CA VAL A 7 9.55 -21.33 11.28
C VAL A 7 9.03 -21.15 12.70
N ILE A 8 8.82 -19.90 13.09
CA ILE A 8 8.22 -19.52 14.37
C ILE A 8 6.84 -18.94 14.08
N ILE A 9 5.80 -19.52 14.69
CA ILE A 9 4.42 -19.05 14.54
C ILE A 9 4.03 -18.29 15.81
N ALA A 10 3.76 -16.99 15.68
CA ALA A 10 3.23 -16.16 16.75
C ALA A 10 1.78 -15.77 16.41
N ALA A 11 0.86 -16.08 17.31
CA ALA A 11 -0.54 -15.67 17.18
C ALA A 11 -0.72 -14.29 17.83
N ILE A 12 -1.47 -13.42 17.15
CA ILE A 12 -1.91 -12.12 17.67
C ILE A 12 -3.42 -12.16 17.86
N ASN A 13 -3.93 -11.43 18.86
CA ASN A 13 -5.37 -11.30 19.05
C ASN A 13 -6.00 -10.48 17.91
N ASP A 14 -7.27 -10.74 17.62
CA ASP A 14 -8.02 -9.97 16.63
C ASP A 14 -8.10 -8.48 17.04
N ASN A 15 -7.98 -7.56 16.08
CA ASN A 15 -8.03 -6.10 16.23
C ASN A 15 -6.86 -5.40 16.97
N VAL A 16 -5.75 -6.07 17.28
CA VAL A 16 -4.57 -5.38 17.87
C VAL A 16 -3.58 -4.89 16.81
N PHE A 17 -3.86 -5.11 15.53
CA PHE A 17 -2.96 -4.74 14.45
C PHE A 17 -2.98 -3.23 14.20
N SER A 18 -1.80 -2.60 14.26
CA SER A 18 -1.56 -1.22 13.85
C SER A 18 -0.30 -1.13 12.98
N GLN A 19 -0.17 -0.03 12.22
CA GLN A 19 1.03 0.22 11.43
C GLN A 19 2.28 0.37 12.31
N GLU A 20 2.14 0.99 13.48
CA GLU A 20 3.23 1.16 14.45
C GLU A 20 3.72 -0.19 14.98
N PHE A 21 2.77 -1.08 15.30
CA PHE A 21 3.07 -2.44 15.75
C PHE A 21 3.77 -3.26 14.65
N TYR A 22 3.38 -3.07 13.38
CA TYR A 22 4.06 -3.68 12.24
C TYR A 22 5.52 -3.24 12.12
N GLU A 23 5.78 -1.93 12.18
CA GLU A 23 7.15 -1.38 12.12
C GLU A 23 8.00 -1.85 13.32
N GLU A 24 7.39 -2.00 14.49
CA GLU A 24 8.06 -2.56 15.68
C GLU A 24 8.47 -4.02 15.44
N ILE A 25 7.58 -4.86 14.90
CA ILE A 25 7.91 -6.25 14.54
C ILE A 25 9.05 -6.31 13.53
N LEU A 26 9.01 -5.49 12.48
CA LEU A 26 10.08 -5.44 11.48
C LEU A 26 11.41 -4.98 12.09
N THR A 27 11.36 -4.04 13.03
CA THR A 27 12.55 -3.53 13.71
C THR A 27 13.18 -4.60 14.60
N ILE A 28 12.37 -5.31 15.38
CA ILE A 28 12.82 -6.43 16.21
C ILE A 28 13.40 -7.54 15.34
N ALA A 29 12.71 -7.90 14.25
CA ALA A 29 13.18 -8.91 13.31
C ALA A 29 14.55 -8.53 12.73
N LYS A 30 14.72 -7.29 12.26
CA LYS A 30 16.01 -6.78 11.74
C LYS A 30 17.11 -6.74 12.80
N GLN A 31 16.79 -6.42 14.06
CA GLN A 31 17.78 -6.42 15.14
C GLN A 31 18.26 -7.82 15.49
N ALA A 32 17.41 -8.84 15.30
CA ALA A 32 17.76 -10.24 15.53
C ALA A 32 18.48 -10.88 14.33
N GLU A 33 18.58 -10.21 13.18
CA GLU A 33 19.38 -10.69 12.05
C GLU A 33 20.87 -10.63 12.38
N THR A 34 21.60 -11.68 11.99
CA THR A 34 23.07 -11.76 12.11
C THR A 34 23.64 -12.06 10.72
N GLU A 35 24.94 -11.89 10.47
CA GLU A 35 25.56 -12.15 9.16
C GLU A 35 25.22 -13.53 8.55
N ASN A 36 24.96 -14.52 9.40
CA ASN A 36 24.63 -15.90 8.99
C ASN A 36 23.15 -16.27 9.13
N VAL A 37 22.29 -15.39 9.67
CA VAL A 37 20.88 -15.68 9.96
C VAL A 37 19.99 -14.53 9.49
N LYS A 38 19.18 -14.79 8.46
CA LYS A 38 18.17 -13.85 7.94
C LYS A 38 16.80 -14.19 8.48
N ILE A 39 16.01 -13.17 8.80
CA ILE A 39 14.68 -13.32 9.39
C ILE A 39 13.65 -12.72 8.44
N TYR A 40 12.76 -13.58 7.94
CA TYR A 40 11.66 -13.16 7.08
C TYR A 40 10.37 -13.14 7.87
N VAL A 41 9.69 -11.99 7.90
CA VAL A 41 8.39 -11.84 8.55
C VAL A 41 7.28 -12.00 7.50
N ALA A 42 6.38 -12.97 7.71
CA ALA A 42 5.27 -13.26 6.80
C ALA A 42 3.96 -13.40 7.59
N GLY A 43 2.82 -13.12 6.94
CA GLY A 43 1.49 -13.25 7.53
C GLY A 43 0.50 -12.21 7.01
N ARG A 44 -0.78 -12.34 7.39
CA ARG A 44 -1.82 -11.36 7.05
C ARG A 44 -1.48 -9.92 7.48
N PRO A 45 -0.91 -9.70 8.69
CA PRO A 45 -0.47 -8.37 9.13
C PRO A 45 0.50 -7.69 8.14
N ILE A 46 1.38 -8.47 7.51
CA ILE A 46 2.39 -7.94 6.57
C ILE A 46 1.73 -7.46 5.27
N VAL A 47 0.75 -8.22 4.78
CA VAL A 47 0.01 -7.89 3.56
C VAL A 47 -0.89 -6.68 3.81
N GLU A 48 -1.62 -6.67 4.91
CA GLU A 48 -2.52 -5.56 5.28
C GLU A 48 -1.74 -4.26 5.54
N GLY A 49 -0.62 -4.32 6.27
CA GLY A 49 0.25 -3.17 6.50
C GLY A 49 0.89 -2.62 5.22
N THR A 50 1.37 -3.50 4.34
CA THR A 50 1.94 -3.08 3.05
C THR A 50 0.88 -2.47 2.13
N MET A 51 -0.32 -3.06 2.06
CA MET A 51 -1.43 -2.55 1.25
C MET A 51 -1.97 -1.22 1.77
N ALA A 52 -1.96 -1.00 3.08
CA ALA A 52 -2.34 0.27 3.69
C ALA A 52 -1.42 1.43 3.26
N LEU A 53 -0.14 1.16 3.00
CA LEU A 53 0.82 2.14 2.48
C LEU A 53 0.74 2.30 0.96
N LEU A 54 0.60 1.19 0.23
CA LEU A 54 0.56 1.20 -1.23
C LEU A 54 -0.71 1.85 -1.78
N GLY A 55 -1.86 1.73 -1.11
CA GLY A 55 -3.12 2.34 -1.54
C GLY A 55 -3.02 3.86 -1.71
N PRO A 56 -2.67 4.63 -0.67
CA PRO A 56 -2.47 6.08 -0.77
C PRO A 56 -1.36 6.49 -1.74
N ALA A 57 -0.29 5.70 -1.82
CA ALA A 57 0.80 5.96 -2.76
C ALA A 57 0.35 5.82 -4.22
N ASP A 58 -0.49 4.83 -4.51
CA ASP A 58 -1.06 4.62 -5.83
C ASP A 58 -2.07 5.73 -6.18
N MET A 59 -2.96 6.11 -5.25
CA MET A 59 -3.88 7.23 -5.46
C MET A 59 -3.15 8.54 -5.81
N LYS A 60 -2.02 8.84 -5.18
CA LYS A 60 -1.22 10.03 -5.50
C LYS A 60 -0.72 10.04 -6.96
N LYS A 61 -0.45 8.88 -7.54
CA LYS A 61 -0.02 8.76 -8.95
C LYS A 61 -1.22 8.66 -9.89
N MET A 62 -2.25 7.93 -9.51
CA MET A 62 -3.42 7.63 -10.32
C MET A 62 -4.30 8.87 -10.53
N VAL A 63 -4.60 9.61 -9.46
CA VAL A 63 -5.51 10.77 -9.49
C VAL A 63 -5.14 11.80 -10.56
N PRO A 64 -3.89 12.31 -10.67
CA PRO A 64 -3.56 13.30 -11.69
C PRO A 64 -3.65 12.76 -13.12
N ILE A 65 -3.32 11.48 -13.35
CA ILE A 65 -3.42 10.85 -14.67
C ILE A 65 -4.89 10.73 -15.07
N VAL A 66 -5.74 10.25 -14.15
CA VAL A 66 -7.17 10.10 -14.37
C VAL A 66 -7.83 11.46 -14.66
N LEU A 67 -7.48 12.50 -13.91
CA LEU A 67 -7.97 13.86 -14.13
C LEU A 67 -7.64 14.37 -15.54
N LEU A 68 -6.40 14.17 -15.99
CA LEU A 68 -5.97 14.54 -17.34
C LEU A 68 -6.79 13.84 -18.43
N VAL A 69 -7.02 12.54 -18.25
CA VAL A 69 -7.83 11.74 -19.19
C VAL A 69 -9.28 12.22 -19.22
N ILE A 70 -9.89 12.46 -18.05
CA ILE A 70 -11.25 13.00 -17.95
C ILE A 70 -11.34 14.35 -18.65
N ILE A 71 -10.42 15.28 -18.38
CA ILE A 71 -10.37 16.59 -19.04
C ILE A 71 -10.31 16.44 -20.56
N ALA A 72 -9.43 15.56 -21.07
CA ALA A 72 -9.27 15.35 -22.50
C ALA A 72 -10.55 14.79 -23.16
N VAL A 73 -11.16 13.77 -22.54
CA VAL A 73 -12.39 13.14 -23.05
C VAL A 73 -13.57 14.11 -23.00
N LEU A 74 -13.74 14.84 -21.89
CA LEU A 74 -14.81 15.83 -21.74
C LEU A 74 -14.65 16.97 -22.74
N TYR A 75 -13.43 17.50 -22.90
CA TYR A 75 -13.16 18.56 -23.87
C TYR A 75 -13.48 18.11 -25.30
N LEU A 76 -13.10 16.87 -25.66
CA LEU A 76 -13.36 16.34 -27.00
C LEU A 76 -14.86 16.10 -27.25
N THR A 77 -15.59 15.68 -26.22
CA THR A 77 -17.03 15.39 -26.31
C THR A 77 -17.86 16.67 -26.35
N LEU A 78 -17.57 17.63 -25.47
CA LEU A 78 -18.33 18.85 -25.31
C LEU A 78 -17.89 19.94 -26.29
N ARG A 79 -16.65 19.88 -26.80
CA ARG A 79 -16.00 20.89 -27.65
C ARG A 79 -16.11 22.32 -27.12
N ASN A 80 -16.42 22.49 -25.83
CA ASN A 80 -16.65 23.76 -25.17
C ASN A 80 -16.00 23.75 -23.79
N VAL A 81 -15.13 24.73 -23.54
CA VAL A 81 -14.37 24.89 -22.30
C VAL A 81 -15.30 25.13 -21.10
N GLN A 82 -16.38 25.91 -21.29
CA GLN A 82 -17.32 26.22 -20.20
C GLN A 82 -18.07 24.98 -19.71
N SER A 83 -18.62 24.19 -20.63
CA SER A 83 -19.30 22.94 -20.29
C SER A 83 -18.35 21.94 -19.65
N THR A 84 -17.09 21.87 -20.13
CA THR A 84 -16.07 20.97 -19.57
C THR A 84 -15.77 21.29 -18.10
N ILE A 85 -15.57 22.57 -17.77
CA ILE A 85 -15.31 23.02 -16.40
C ILE A 85 -16.50 22.75 -15.47
N LEU A 86 -17.73 22.99 -15.94
CA LEU A 86 -18.94 22.71 -15.17
C LEU A 86 -19.07 21.22 -14.81
N THR A 87 -18.73 20.32 -15.74
CA THR A 87 -18.76 18.88 -15.47
C THR A 87 -17.62 18.42 -14.56
N LEU A 88 -16.43 19.01 -14.69
CA LEU A 88 -15.29 18.74 -13.79
C LEU A 88 -15.53 19.17 -12.34
N LEU A 89 -16.41 20.14 -12.10
CA LEU A 89 -16.72 20.63 -10.75
C LEU A 89 -17.61 19.68 -9.94
N VAL A 90 -18.31 18.75 -10.60
CA VAL A 90 -19.24 17.79 -9.96
C VAL A 90 -18.53 16.50 -9.54
N VAL A 91 -17.40 16.18 -10.19
CA VAL A 91 -16.63 14.95 -10.03
C VAL A 91 -15.49 15.16 -9.04
#